data_AF-A0A7W3M0L5-F1
#
_entry.id   AF-A0A7W3M0L5-F1
#
_cell.length_a   1.000
_cell.length_b   1.000
_cell.length_c   1.000
_cell.angle_alpha   90.00
_cell.angle_beta   90.00
_cell.angle_gamma   90.00
#
_symmetry.space_group_name_H-M   'P 1'
#
loop_
_entity.id
_entity.type
_entity.pdbx_description
1 polymer ?
#
loop_
_entity_poly.entity_id
_entity_poly.type
_entity_poly.pdbx_seq_one_letter_code
_entity_poly.pdbx_strand_id
1 'polypeptide(L)'
;MVSQLVRSPGVYFDRALDKASDKDIYGCRVIPSRGAWLEFEIDKRDNVGVRIDRKRKQPVTVLLKALGWDEARIRERFGAYESINITLEKDHTSGQDDALLDIYRKLRPGEPPTRESAQTLLENLYFNPKRYDLAKVGRYKVNKKLGLDLETNQGTLTEDDIVATIEYLVRLHAGEEEGSLGGAAVPIEVDDIDHFGNRRLRTVGELIQNQVRLGLARMERVVRERMTTQDVEAITPQTLINIRPVVASIKEFFGTSQLSQFMDQTNPLAGLTHKRRLSALGPGGLSRERAGMEVRDVHPSHYGRMCPIETPEGPNIGLIGSLAAFGRVNPFGFVETPYRKVVDGRVTDQIDYLTADEEDRFVIAQANSLMNEDGSFVEDRVLVRKKGGEIELVPPAEIQYMDVSARQMTSVATAMIPFLEHDDANRALMGSNMQRQSVPLLRSEAPLVGTGMEYRAAVDAGDVIVADKAGVVEEVSADYITVMNDDGTRT
;
A
#
# COMPACT_ATOMS: atom_id res chain seq x y z
N MET A 1 -18.35 -4.48 -1.90
CA MET A 1 -16.93 -4.79 -1.59
C MET A 1 -16.20 -3.47 -1.34
N VAL A 2 -15.46 -3.37 -0.25
CA VAL A 2 -14.70 -2.16 0.13
C VAL A 2 -13.21 -2.34 -0.15
N SER A 3 -12.54 -1.30 -0.65
CA SER A 3 -11.09 -1.31 -0.88
C SER A 3 -10.34 -1.29 0.45
N GLN A 4 -9.29 -2.11 0.56
CA GLN A 4 -8.57 -2.29 1.81
C GLN A 4 -7.20 -1.63 1.78
N LEU A 5 -6.92 -0.75 2.75
CA LEU A 5 -5.58 -0.18 2.94
C LEU A 5 -4.73 -1.14 3.79
N VAL A 6 -3.59 -1.56 3.24
CA VAL A 6 -2.65 -2.46 3.90
C VAL A 6 -1.22 -1.94 3.75
N ARG A 7 -0.32 -2.37 4.63
CA ARG A 7 1.11 -2.13 4.41
C ARG A 7 1.56 -2.81 3.12
N SER A 8 2.32 -2.09 2.30
CA SER A 8 2.87 -2.70 1.08
C SER A 8 3.91 -3.78 1.43
N PRO A 9 4.08 -4.83 0.62
CA PRO A 9 5.26 -5.68 0.71
C PRO A 9 6.53 -4.87 0.45
N GLY A 10 7.62 -5.17 1.15
CA GLY A 10 8.87 -4.42 1.02
C GLY A 10 9.77 -4.56 2.24
N VAL A 11 10.83 -3.74 2.27
CA VAL A 11 11.76 -3.62 3.39
C VAL A 11 11.49 -2.30 4.09
N TYR A 12 11.38 -2.34 5.42
CA TYR A 12 11.08 -1.17 6.25
C TYR A 12 12.09 -1.05 7.38
N PHE A 13 12.66 0.14 7.54
CA PHE A 13 13.59 0.47 8.60
C PHE A 13 12.91 1.34 9.64
N ASP A 14 13.15 1.05 10.92
CA ASP A 14 12.61 1.83 12.02
C ASP A 14 13.67 2.09 13.10
N ARG A 15 13.45 3.15 13.87
CA ARG A 15 14.26 3.53 15.03
C ARG A 15 13.34 3.64 16.23
N ALA A 16 13.66 2.93 17.30
CA ALA A 16 12.89 2.94 18.54
C ALA A 16 13.82 3.15 19.74
N LEU A 17 13.44 4.05 20.65
CA LEU A 17 14.20 4.30 21.87
C LEU A 17 13.95 3.20 22.91
N ASP A 18 15.00 2.54 23.40
CA ASP A 18 14.90 1.60 24.54
C ASP A 18 14.76 2.38 25.84
N LYS A 19 13.55 2.43 26.39
CA LYS A 19 13.21 3.17 27.63
C LYS A 19 14.07 2.82 28.85
N ALA A 20 14.75 1.67 28.85
CA ALA A 20 15.56 1.21 29.98
C ALA A 20 17.05 1.59 29.85
N SER A 21 17.54 1.88 28.66
CA SER A 21 18.96 2.19 28.43
C SER A 21 19.20 3.52 27.73
N ASP A 22 18.14 4.22 27.34
CA ASP A 22 18.18 5.47 26.54
C ASP A 22 19.02 5.36 25.27
N LYS A 23 19.19 4.13 24.76
CA LYS A 23 19.83 3.84 23.48
C LYS A 23 18.78 3.59 22.42
N ASP A 24 19.10 4.03 21.21
CA ASP A 24 18.30 3.73 20.03
C ASP A 24 18.51 2.26 19.60
N ILE A 25 17.40 1.59 19.33
CA ILE A 25 17.34 0.28 18.68
C ILE A 25 16.92 0.53 17.23
N TYR A 26 17.70 -0.02 16.31
CA TYR A 26 17.41 0.06 14.88
C TYR A 26 16.83 -1.27 14.41
N GLY A 27 15.65 -1.21 13.81
CA GLY A 27 14.92 -2.37 13.32
C GLY A 27 14.83 -2.37 11.80
N CYS A 28 14.77 -3.56 11.22
CA CYS A 28 14.41 -3.75 9.83
C CYS A 28 13.44 -4.93 9.68
N ARG A 29 12.38 -4.74 8.88
CA ARG A 29 11.38 -5.78 8.60
C ARG A 29 11.23 -5.97 7.10
N VAL A 30 11.51 -7.17 6.62
CA VAL A 30 11.22 -7.61 5.26
C VAL A 30 9.87 -8.32 5.25
N ILE A 31 8.86 -7.63 4.70
CA ILE A 31 7.47 -8.07 4.70
C ILE A 31 7.11 -8.57 3.29
N PRO A 32 6.89 -9.88 3.08
CA PRO A 32 6.44 -10.40 1.79
C PRO A 32 4.95 -10.18 1.55
N SER A 33 4.53 -10.31 0.29
CA SER A 33 3.11 -10.45 -0.02
C SER A 33 2.57 -11.80 0.48
N ARG A 34 3.40 -12.84 0.46
CA ARG A 34 3.12 -14.18 0.97
C ARG A 34 4.43 -14.86 1.34
N GLY A 35 4.51 -15.45 2.53
CA GLY A 35 5.69 -16.17 2.99
C GLY A 35 6.07 -15.81 4.42
N ALA A 36 7.22 -16.32 4.87
CA ALA A 36 7.77 -16.05 6.18
C ALA A 36 8.33 -14.63 6.29
N TRP A 37 8.21 -14.01 7.45
CA TRP A 37 8.84 -12.69 7.68
C TRP A 37 10.33 -12.87 7.97
N LEU A 38 11.12 -11.87 7.61
CA LEU A 38 12.54 -11.79 7.96
C LEU A 38 12.77 -10.44 8.64
N GLU A 39 13.24 -10.47 9.88
CA GLU A 39 13.39 -9.27 10.71
C GLU A 39 14.84 -9.18 11.20
N PHE A 40 15.43 -7.99 11.12
CA PHE A 40 16.75 -7.68 11.64
C PHE A 40 16.63 -6.59 12.70
N GLU A 41 17.51 -6.61 13.70
CA GLU A 41 17.47 -5.66 14.81
C GLU A 41 18.89 -5.47 15.35
N ILE A 42 19.31 -4.22 15.50
CA ILE A 42 20.51 -3.86 16.27
C ILE A 42 20.05 -3.51 17.68
N ASP A 43 20.41 -4.38 18.64
CA ASP A 43 20.00 -4.18 20.03
C ASP A 43 20.84 -3.12 20.75
N LYS A 44 20.43 -2.74 21.96
CA LYS A 44 21.15 -1.79 22.81
C LYS A 44 22.59 -2.16 23.19
N ARG A 45 22.99 -3.41 22.94
CA ARG A 45 24.37 -3.90 23.13
C ARG A 45 25.11 -3.96 21.78
N ASP A 46 24.59 -3.24 20.80
CA ASP A 46 25.10 -3.05 19.46
C ASP A 46 25.26 -4.37 18.68
N ASN A 47 24.50 -5.42 19.04
CA ASN A 47 24.54 -6.71 18.33
C ASN A 47 23.47 -6.75 17.24
N VAL A 48 23.87 -7.20 16.06
CA VAL A 48 22.98 -7.39 14.93
C VAL A 48 22.34 -8.77 15.02
N GLY A 49 21.05 -8.78 15.33
CA GLY A 49 20.23 -9.98 15.41
C GLY A 49 19.32 -10.17 14.20
N VAL A 50 18.93 -11.41 13.97
CA VAL A 50 17.91 -11.82 13.01
C VAL A 50 16.82 -12.67 13.67
N ARG A 51 15.57 -12.46 13.26
CA ARG A 51 14.42 -13.31 13.58
C ARG A 51 13.80 -13.81 12.28
N ILE A 52 13.76 -15.13 12.12
CA ILE A 52 13.12 -15.82 10.99
C ILE A 52 11.72 -16.24 11.44
N ASP A 53 10.68 -15.82 10.71
CA ASP A 53 9.28 -16.17 10.98
C ASP A 53 8.83 -15.95 12.44
N ARG A 54 9.25 -14.81 13.02
CA ARG A 54 8.95 -14.42 14.41
C ARG A 54 9.42 -15.44 15.47
N LYS A 55 10.42 -16.26 15.14
CA LYS A 55 11.08 -17.18 16.08
C LYS A 55 12.17 -16.48 16.88
N ARG A 56 12.87 -17.25 17.71
CA ARG A 56 13.91 -16.75 18.62
C ARG A 56 15.00 -15.99 17.85
N LYS A 57 15.47 -14.89 18.45
CA LYS A 57 16.56 -14.07 17.91
C LYS A 57 17.86 -14.88 17.80
N GLN A 58 18.59 -14.69 16.72
CA GLN A 58 19.90 -15.28 16.45
C GLN A 58 20.88 -14.19 16.00
N PRO A 59 22.19 -14.34 16.16
CA PRO A 59 23.16 -13.45 15.52
C PRO A 59 22.96 -13.44 14.00
N VAL A 60 23.08 -12.27 13.35
CA VAL A 60 22.92 -12.17 11.89
C VAL A 60 23.96 -12.99 11.12
N THR A 61 25.13 -13.18 11.71
CA THR A 61 26.25 -13.95 11.17
C THR A 61 25.90 -15.43 11.00
N VAL A 62 25.01 -15.98 11.83
CA VAL A 62 24.48 -17.35 11.68
C VAL A 62 23.67 -17.46 10.37
N LEU A 63 22.87 -16.45 10.02
CA LEU A 63 22.15 -16.46 8.75
C LEU A 63 23.12 -16.35 7.56
N LEU A 64 24.11 -15.45 7.64
CA LEU A 64 25.12 -15.29 6.57
C LEU A 64 25.92 -16.58 6.36
N LYS A 65 26.37 -17.22 7.44
CA LYS A 65 27.04 -18.53 7.39
C LYS A 65 26.15 -19.61 6.79
N ALA A 66 24.86 -19.65 7.16
CA ALA A 66 23.90 -20.60 6.59
C ALA A 66 23.69 -20.40 5.08
N LEU A 67 23.77 -19.16 4.58
CA LEU A 67 23.77 -18.83 3.15
C LEU A 67 25.11 -19.14 2.45
N GLY A 68 26.11 -19.66 3.18
CA GLY A 68 27.40 -20.08 2.61
C GLY A 68 28.48 -18.99 2.62
N TRP A 69 28.30 -17.91 3.39
CA TRP A 69 29.34 -16.92 3.59
C TRP A 69 30.31 -17.37 4.66
N ASP A 70 31.61 -17.30 4.37
CA ASP A 70 32.65 -17.50 5.38
C ASP A 70 32.92 -16.21 6.17
N GLU A 71 33.63 -16.35 7.28
CA GLU A 71 33.93 -15.21 8.16
C GLU A 71 34.79 -14.14 7.46
N ALA A 72 35.66 -14.55 6.54
CA ALA A 72 36.49 -13.65 5.76
C ALA A 72 35.64 -12.74 4.86
N ARG A 73 34.70 -13.31 4.10
CA ARG A 73 33.77 -12.57 3.24
C ARG A 73 32.84 -11.66 4.04
N ILE A 74 32.39 -12.12 5.22
CA ILE A 74 31.59 -11.27 6.12
C ILE A 74 32.41 -10.05 6.58
N ARG A 75 33.66 -10.25 7.00
CA ARG A 75 34.54 -9.14 7.42
C ARG A 75 34.90 -8.21 6.26
N GLU A 76 35.14 -8.74 5.07
CA GLU A 76 35.41 -7.92 3.88
C GLU A 76 34.24 -6.98 3.58
N ARG A 77 33.00 -7.48 3.68
CA ARG A 77 31.81 -6.68 3.37
C ARG A 77 31.40 -5.72 4.50
N PHE A 78 31.51 -6.16 5.75
CA PHE A 78 30.90 -5.48 6.90
C PHE A 78 31.89 -5.06 8.00
N GLY A 79 33.17 -5.37 7.87
CA GLY A 79 34.16 -5.21 8.95
C GLY A 79 34.43 -3.75 9.37
N ALA A 80 33.98 -2.77 8.57
CA ALA A 80 33.99 -1.36 8.94
C ALA A 80 32.99 -1.03 10.06
N TYR A 81 31.98 -1.87 10.29
CA TYR A 81 30.91 -1.64 11.26
C TYR A 81 31.14 -2.44 12.54
N GLU A 82 31.36 -1.73 13.65
CA GLU A 82 31.65 -2.35 14.95
C GLU A 82 30.52 -3.27 15.44
N SER A 83 29.27 -2.96 15.12
CA SER A 83 28.11 -3.80 15.46
C SER A 83 28.22 -5.22 14.87
N ILE A 84 28.80 -5.37 13.68
CA ILE A 84 29.02 -6.67 13.05
C ILE A 84 30.23 -7.38 13.67
N ASN A 85 31.30 -6.65 13.98
CA ASN A 85 32.48 -7.24 14.65
C ASN A 85 32.11 -7.83 16.02
N ILE A 86 31.36 -7.09 16.84
CA ILE A 86 30.84 -7.57 18.13
C ILE A 86 29.94 -8.81 17.93
N THR A 87 29.15 -8.82 16.86
CA THR A 87 28.25 -9.95 16.55
C THR A 87 29.04 -11.20 16.14
N LEU A 88 30.10 -11.05 15.35
CA LEU A 88 31.01 -12.13 14.95
C LEU A 88 31.72 -12.76 16.16
N GLU A 89 32.17 -11.96 17.12
CA GLU A 89 32.82 -12.46 18.35
C GLU A 89 31.88 -13.29 19.23
N LYS A 90 30.58 -12.99 19.21
CA LYS A 90 29.55 -13.70 19.97
C LYS A 90 28.92 -14.86 19.22
N ASP A 91 29.30 -15.06 17.96
CA ASP A 91 28.79 -16.14 17.14
C ASP A 91 29.36 -17.47 17.62
N HIS A 92 28.47 -18.37 18.06
CA HIS A 92 28.85 -19.70 18.54
C HIS A 92 29.02 -20.71 17.39
N THR A 93 28.72 -20.35 16.14
CA THR A 93 28.75 -21.26 14.99
C THR A 93 30.06 -21.16 14.22
N SER A 94 30.66 -22.31 13.88
CA SER A 94 31.99 -22.35 13.23
C SER A 94 31.94 -22.42 11.69
N GLY A 95 30.80 -22.81 11.10
CA GLY A 95 30.68 -22.98 9.66
C GLY A 95 29.24 -23.14 9.19
N GLN A 96 29.05 -23.27 7.87
CA GLN A 96 27.73 -23.29 7.23
C GLN A 96 26.81 -24.39 7.80
N ASP A 97 27.33 -25.61 7.97
CA ASP A 97 26.53 -26.75 8.43
C ASP A 97 26.02 -26.53 9.85
N ASP A 98 26.86 -26.04 10.76
CA ASP A 98 26.50 -25.76 12.14
C ASP A 98 25.46 -24.64 12.22
N ALA A 99 25.62 -23.60 11.41
CA ALA A 99 24.67 -22.51 11.29
C ALA A 99 23.29 -22.95 10.75
N LEU A 100 23.27 -23.81 9.71
CA LEU A 100 22.04 -24.41 9.19
C LEU A 100 21.32 -25.25 10.26
N LEU A 101 22.06 -26.08 11.00
CA LEU A 101 21.51 -26.90 12.08
C LEU A 101 20.96 -26.05 13.24
N ASP A 102 21.64 -24.96 13.60
CA ASP A 102 21.18 -24.03 14.64
C ASP A 102 19.87 -23.33 14.24
N ILE A 103 19.78 -22.85 13.00
CA ILE A 103 18.54 -22.30 12.44
C ILE A 103 17.43 -23.35 12.48
N TYR A 104 17.70 -24.57 12.02
CA TYR A 104 16.70 -25.64 11.99
C TYR A 104 16.15 -25.97 13.38
N ARG A 105 17.02 -26.12 14.39
CA ARG A 105 16.62 -26.42 15.78
C ARG A 105 15.69 -25.36 16.35
N LYS A 106 15.90 -24.08 16.01
CA LYS A 106 15.07 -22.97 16.49
C LYS A 106 13.75 -22.84 15.73
N LEU A 107 13.73 -23.18 14.44
CA LEU A 107 12.52 -23.17 13.63
C LEU A 107 11.61 -24.36 13.93
N ARG A 108 12.20 -25.56 14.10
CA ARG A 108 11.50 -26.83 14.35
C ARG A 108 12.06 -27.53 15.59
N PRO A 109 11.71 -27.04 16.79
CA PRO A 109 12.14 -27.68 18.03
C PRO A 109 11.51 -29.08 18.13
N GLY A 110 12.36 -30.11 18.24
CA GLY A 110 11.94 -31.51 18.41
C GLY A 110 12.13 -32.41 17.19
N GLU A 111 12.43 -31.86 16.01
CA GLU A 111 12.83 -32.66 14.85
C GLU A 111 14.36 -32.82 14.81
N PRO A 112 14.90 -34.03 14.55
CA PRO A 112 16.34 -34.22 14.44
C PRO A 112 16.86 -33.43 13.22
N PRO A 113 17.82 -32.51 13.41
CA PRO A 113 18.28 -31.65 12.34
C PRO A 113 19.27 -32.40 11.44
N THR A 114 19.08 -32.34 10.12
CA THR A 114 20.08 -32.79 9.13
C THR A 114 20.47 -31.62 8.24
N ARG A 115 21.70 -31.62 7.72
CA ARG A 115 22.20 -30.55 6.83
C ARG A 115 21.26 -30.30 5.64
N GLU A 116 20.88 -31.39 4.95
CA GLU A 116 20.02 -31.33 3.76
C GLU A 116 18.61 -30.80 4.09
N SER A 117 18.01 -31.24 5.20
CA SER A 117 16.68 -30.75 5.60
C SER A 117 16.71 -29.29 6.02
N ALA A 118 17.79 -28.85 6.67
CA ALA A 118 17.99 -27.46 7.05
C ALA A 118 18.18 -26.54 5.85
N GLN A 119 19.03 -26.92 4.90
CA GLN A 119 19.21 -26.17 3.66
C GLN A 119 17.90 -26.10 2.87
N THR A 120 17.23 -27.24 2.67
CA THR A 120 15.95 -27.30 1.97
C THR A 120 14.88 -26.45 2.66
N LEU A 121 14.88 -26.39 4.00
CA LEU A 121 13.96 -25.54 4.74
C LEU A 121 14.21 -24.06 4.45
N LEU A 122 15.46 -23.61 4.51
CA LEU A 122 15.82 -22.21 4.24
C LEU A 122 15.51 -21.81 2.79
N GLU A 123 15.85 -22.67 1.83
CA GLU A 123 15.49 -22.53 0.41
C GLU A 123 13.98 -22.39 0.21
N ASN A 124 13.20 -23.24 0.87
CA ASN A 124 11.74 -23.20 0.83
C ASN A 124 11.12 -21.99 1.51
N LEU A 125 11.82 -21.36 2.46
CA LEU A 125 11.29 -20.21 3.19
C LEU A 125 11.40 -18.92 2.39
N TYR A 126 12.49 -18.71 1.65
CA TYR A 126 12.79 -17.41 1.03
C TYR A 126 13.02 -17.46 -0.49
N PHE A 127 13.53 -18.58 -1.01
CA PHE A 127 14.01 -18.71 -2.38
C PHE A 127 13.08 -19.54 -3.28
N ASN A 128 12.08 -20.22 -2.71
CA ASN A 128 11.12 -21.01 -3.48
C ASN A 128 9.85 -20.19 -3.85
N PRO A 129 9.57 -19.93 -5.14
CA PRO A 129 8.42 -19.13 -5.58
C PRO A 129 7.07 -19.76 -5.22
N LYS A 130 7.02 -21.08 -5.00
CA LYS A 130 5.79 -21.75 -4.56
C LYS A 130 5.42 -21.40 -3.12
N ARG A 131 6.38 -20.98 -2.29
CA ARG A 131 6.16 -20.74 -0.85
C ARG A 131 6.37 -19.28 -0.44
N TYR A 132 7.20 -18.54 -1.15
CA TYR A 132 7.51 -17.15 -0.91
C TYR A 132 7.24 -16.28 -2.14
N ASP A 133 6.67 -15.10 -1.94
CA ASP A 133 6.36 -14.14 -3.00
C ASP A 133 6.24 -12.70 -2.44
N LEU A 134 7.06 -11.78 -2.96
CA LEU A 134 7.01 -10.34 -2.73
C LEU A 134 5.90 -9.66 -3.53
N ALA A 135 5.36 -10.34 -4.55
CA ALA A 135 4.62 -9.75 -5.67
C ALA A 135 5.45 -8.70 -6.43
N LYS A 136 4.97 -8.30 -7.62
CA LYS A 136 5.65 -7.29 -8.45
C LYS A 136 5.87 -5.96 -7.70
N VAL A 137 4.87 -5.55 -6.93
CA VAL A 137 4.95 -4.33 -6.10
C VAL A 137 6.02 -4.42 -5.02
N GLY A 138 6.16 -5.58 -4.36
CA GLY A 138 7.16 -5.76 -3.31
C GLY A 138 8.57 -5.75 -3.89
N ARG A 139 8.78 -6.47 -5.00
CA ARG A 139 10.05 -6.45 -5.72
C ARG A 139 10.43 -5.04 -6.18
N TYR A 140 9.49 -4.30 -6.79
CA TYR A 140 9.69 -2.90 -7.16
C TYR A 140 10.11 -2.03 -5.96
N LYS A 141 9.45 -2.19 -4.81
CA LYS A 141 9.79 -1.45 -3.59
C LYS A 141 11.16 -1.80 -3.03
N VAL A 142 11.50 -3.09 -2.97
CA VAL A 142 12.81 -3.54 -2.47
C VAL A 142 13.92 -2.99 -3.36
N ASN A 143 13.77 -3.12 -4.68
CA ASN A 143 14.73 -2.60 -5.64
C ASN A 143 14.94 -1.10 -5.49
N LYS A 144 13.85 -0.33 -5.42
CA LYS A 144 13.91 1.12 -5.25
C LYS A 144 14.54 1.53 -3.90
N LYS A 145 14.21 0.84 -2.80
CA LYS A 145 14.71 1.16 -1.46
C LYS A 145 16.20 0.80 -1.28
N LEU A 146 16.65 -0.30 -1.88
CA LEU A 146 18.01 -0.82 -1.73
C LEU A 146 18.93 -0.49 -2.92
N GLY A 147 18.44 0.24 -3.92
CA GLY A 147 19.22 0.61 -5.10
C GLY A 147 19.60 -0.58 -5.99
N LEU A 148 18.81 -1.66 -5.97
CA LEU A 148 19.07 -2.89 -6.73
C LEU A 148 18.37 -2.84 -8.10
N ASP A 149 19.04 -3.35 -9.14
CA ASP A 149 18.49 -3.46 -10.50
C ASP A 149 18.14 -4.93 -10.85
N LEU A 150 17.16 -5.49 -10.14
CA LEU A 150 16.64 -6.84 -10.37
C LEU A 150 15.33 -6.81 -11.17
N GLU A 151 15.04 -7.87 -11.93
CA GLU A 151 13.77 -7.95 -12.68
C GLU A 151 12.55 -7.90 -11.76
N THR A 152 11.55 -7.07 -12.09
CA THR A 152 10.33 -6.90 -11.28
C THR A 152 9.48 -8.17 -11.16
N ASN A 153 9.68 -9.16 -12.05
CA ASN A 153 8.99 -10.44 -12.01
C ASN A 153 9.62 -11.44 -11.03
N GLN A 154 10.81 -11.16 -10.48
CA GLN A 154 11.45 -12.01 -9.49
C GLN A 154 10.77 -11.85 -8.12
N GLY A 155 9.75 -12.67 -7.86
CA GLY A 155 8.95 -12.61 -6.64
C GLY A 155 9.63 -13.17 -5.38
N THR A 156 10.71 -13.95 -5.50
CA THR A 156 11.45 -14.49 -4.35
C THR A 156 12.53 -13.53 -3.90
N LEU A 157 12.95 -13.61 -2.63
CA LEU A 157 14.16 -12.91 -2.19
C LEU A 157 15.40 -13.50 -2.88
N THR A 158 16.47 -12.71 -2.92
CA THR A 158 17.82 -13.08 -3.33
C THR A 158 18.77 -12.90 -2.17
N GLU A 159 19.97 -13.49 -2.26
CA GLU A 159 21.02 -13.24 -1.28
C GLU A 159 21.43 -11.77 -1.27
N ASP A 160 21.49 -11.13 -2.44
CA ASP A 160 21.81 -9.71 -2.59
C ASP A 160 20.80 -8.81 -1.86
N ASP A 161 19.50 -9.15 -1.89
CA ASP A 161 18.48 -8.43 -1.12
C ASP A 161 18.78 -8.48 0.38
N ILE A 162 19.14 -9.66 0.90
CA ILE A 162 19.40 -9.89 2.32
C ILE A 162 20.66 -9.13 2.75
N VAL A 163 21.73 -9.23 1.95
CA VAL A 163 23.01 -8.55 2.22
C VAL A 163 22.84 -7.04 2.17
N ALA A 164 22.18 -6.50 1.14
CA ALA A 164 21.91 -5.07 1.02
C ALA A 164 21.00 -4.55 2.14
N THR A 165 20.04 -5.36 2.60
CA THR A 165 19.19 -5.03 3.75
C THR A 165 20.00 -4.92 5.04
N ILE A 166 20.92 -5.87 5.29
CA ILE A 166 21.81 -5.83 6.46
C ILE A 166 22.75 -4.63 6.37
N GLU A 167 23.31 -4.36 5.18
CA GLU A 167 24.19 -3.21 4.94
C GLU A 167 23.48 -1.88 5.20
N TYR A 168 22.26 -1.72 4.69
CA TYR A 168 21.44 -0.54 4.97
C TYR A 168 21.25 -0.35 6.48
N LEU A 169 20.91 -1.42 7.21
CA LEU A 169 20.65 -1.35 8.65
C LEU A 169 21.90 -0.92 9.45
N VAL A 170 23.07 -1.44 9.11
CA VAL A 170 24.32 -1.08 9.82
C VAL A 170 24.78 0.33 9.49
N ARG A 171 24.57 0.80 8.24
CA ARG A 171 24.79 2.20 7.84
C ARG A 171 23.88 3.16 8.59
N LEU A 172 22.60 2.81 8.69
CA LEU A 172 21.61 3.59 9.44
C LEU A 172 22.00 3.73 10.91
N HIS A 173 22.48 2.64 11.54
CA HIS A 173 22.99 2.68 12.91
C HIS A 173 24.31 3.46 13.05
N ALA A 174 25.16 3.45 12.02
CA ALA A 174 26.39 4.23 11.99
C ALA A 174 26.14 5.74 11.80
N GLY A 175 24.90 6.16 11.51
CA GLY A 175 24.54 7.55 11.27
C GLY A 175 24.91 8.05 9.88
N GLU A 176 25.09 7.15 8.90
CA GLU A 176 25.26 7.53 7.51
C GLU A 176 23.91 8.00 6.93
N GLU A 177 23.93 9.08 6.15
CA GLU A 177 22.72 9.65 5.52
C GLU A 177 22.56 9.24 4.05
N GLU A 178 23.66 8.86 3.39
CA GLU A 178 23.69 8.40 2.01
C GLU A 178 24.58 7.16 1.88
N GLY A 179 24.18 6.21 1.04
CA GLY A 179 24.95 5.01 0.76
C GLY A 179 24.81 4.57 -0.69
N SER A 180 25.84 3.93 -1.23
CA SER A 180 25.75 3.24 -2.51
C SER A 180 25.45 1.77 -2.26
N LEU A 181 24.19 1.37 -2.43
CA LEU A 181 23.74 -0.02 -2.30
C LEU A 181 23.35 -0.52 -3.70
N GLY A 182 23.64 -1.78 -4.03
CA GLY A 182 23.24 -2.37 -5.31
C GLY A 182 23.80 -1.75 -6.59
N GLY A 183 24.67 -0.73 -6.47
CA GLY A 183 25.22 0.04 -7.59
C GLY A 183 24.59 1.42 -7.78
N ALA A 184 23.58 1.79 -7.00
CA ALA A 184 22.94 3.11 -7.03
C ALA A 184 23.07 3.83 -5.68
N ALA A 185 23.19 5.16 -5.72
CA ALA A 185 23.11 5.99 -4.52
C ALA A 185 21.67 6.01 -3.99
N VAL A 186 21.51 5.69 -2.71
CA VAL A 186 20.22 5.71 -2.00
C VAL A 186 20.35 6.45 -0.68
N PRO A 187 19.32 7.22 -0.28
CA PRO A 187 19.29 7.85 1.03
C PRO A 187 19.11 6.78 2.12
N ILE A 188 19.83 6.93 3.23
CA ILE A 188 19.76 6.06 4.40
C ILE A 188 18.92 6.76 5.47
N GLU A 189 17.61 6.51 5.41
CA GLU A 189 16.63 7.05 6.34
C GLU A 189 15.68 5.96 6.90
N VAL A 190 15.04 6.28 8.02
CA VAL A 190 13.95 5.48 8.60
C VAL A 190 12.68 5.63 7.76
N ASP A 191 11.85 4.58 7.74
CA ASP A 191 10.59 4.58 7.01
C ASP A 191 9.42 4.97 7.91
N ASP A 192 8.59 5.90 7.44
CA ASP A 192 7.28 6.14 8.02
C ASP A 192 6.27 5.10 7.50
N ILE A 193 5.81 4.24 8.39
CA ILE A 193 4.86 3.16 8.09
C ILE A 193 3.44 3.64 7.71
N ASP A 194 3.13 4.90 7.99
CA ASP A 194 1.83 5.51 7.77
C ASP A 194 1.79 6.35 6.48
N HIS A 195 2.97 6.69 5.95
CA HIS A 195 3.15 7.27 4.63
C HIS A 195 2.46 6.45 3.52
N PHE A 196 1.78 7.11 2.58
CA PHE A 196 1.09 6.44 1.46
C PHE A 196 2.03 5.82 0.42
N GLY A 197 3.33 6.09 0.47
CA GLY A 197 4.35 5.29 -0.25
C GLY A 197 4.57 3.91 0.38
N ASN A 198 4.19 3.74 1.65
CA ASN A 198 4.36 2.54 2.47
C ASN A 198 3.04 1.80 2.74
N ARG A 199 1.91 2.43 2.41
CA ARG A 199 0.57 1.86 2.45
C ARG A 199 -0.02 1.78 1.05
N ARG A 200 -0.59 0.63 0.70
CA ARG A 200 -1.24 0.41 -0.59
C ARG A 200 -2.67 -0.06 -0.43
N LEU A 201 -3.48 0.22 -1.43
CA LEU A 201 -4.85 -0.26 -1.56
C LEU A 201 -4.89 -1.58 -2.30
N ARG A 202 -5.46 -2.58 -1.64
CA ARG A 202 -5.99 -3.77 -2.29
C ARG A 202 -7.39 -3.46 -2.79
N THR A 203 -7.51 -3.35 -4.11
CA THR A 203 -8.80 -3.17 -4.78
C THR A 203 -9.56 -4.50 -4.84
N VAL A 204 -10.83 -4.43 -5.26
CA VAL A 204 -11.71 -5.60 -5.37
C VAL A 204 -11.10 -6.71 -6.21
N GLY A 205 -10.41 -6.37 -7.31
CA GLY A 205 -9.75 -7.34 -8.17
C GLY A 205 -8.67 -8.15 -7.45
N GLU A 206 -7.77 -7.48 -6.72
CA GLU A 206 -6.71 -8.16 -5.95
C GLU A 206 -7.29 -9.02 -4.83
N LEU A 207 -8.34 -8.53 -4.14
CA LEU A 207 -9.02 -9.28 -3.09
C LEU A 207 -9.63 -10.58 -3.61
N ILE A 208 -10.34 -10.53 -4.74
CA ILE A 208 -10.92 -11.72 -5.38
C ILE A 208 -9.82 -12.65 -5.89
N GLN A 209 -8.77 -12.09 -6.53
CA GLN A 209 -7.63 -12.87 -7.03
C GLN A 209 -6.99 -13.70 -5.91
N ASN A 210 -6.83 -13.12 -4.72
CA ASN A 210 -6.28 -13.84 -3.58
C ASN A 210 -7.16 -15.01 -3.13
N GLN A 211 -8.49 -14.84 -3.13
CA GLN A 211 -9.43 -15.92 -2.80
C GLN A 211 -9.44 -17.04 -3.84
N VAL A 212 -9.42 -16.67 -5.13
CA VAL A 212 -9.31 -17.63 -6.23
C VAL A 212 -8.00 -18.41 -6.12
N ARG A 213 -6.88 -17.74 -5.85
CA ARG A 213 -5.57 -18.37 -5.65
C ARG A 213 -5.59 -19.39 -4.50
N LEU A 214 -6.20 -19.03 -3.35
CA LEU A 214 -6.35 -19.96 -2.22
C LEU A 214 -7.24 -21.17 -2.58
N GLY A 215 -8.32 -20.94 -3.33
CA GLY A 215 -9.17 -22.00 -3.87
C GLY A 215 -8.40 -22.94 -4.80
N LEU A 216 -7.60 -22.39 -5.71
CA LEU A 216 -6.76 -23.14 -6.65
C LEU A 216 -5.66 -23.92 -5.94
N ALA A 217 -5.03 -23.37 -4.90
CA ALA A 217 -4.02 -24.10 -4.12
C ALA A 217 -4.63 -25.33 -3.41
N ARG A 218 -5.86 -25.22 -2.90
CA ARG A 218 -6.61 -26.37 -2.35
C ARG A 218 -6.93 -27.40 -3.44
N MET A 219 -7.36 -26.94 -4.61
CA MET A 219 -7.63 -27.80 -5.76
C MET A 219 -6.37 -28.51 -6.26
N GLU A 220 -5.23 -27.81 -6.33
CA GLU A 220 -3.93 -28.38 -6.71
C GLU A 220 -3.55 -29.55 -5.81
N ARG A 221 -3.75 -29.42 -4.49
CA ARG A 221 -3.50 -30.50 -3.54
C ARG A 221 -4.36 -31.74 -3.84
N VAL A 222 -5.65 -31.55 -4.13
CA VAL A 222 -6.57 -32.65 -4.49
C VAL A 222 -6.15 -33.31 -5.80
N VAL A 223 -5.72 -32.52 -6.79
CA VAL A 223 -5.21 -33.04 -8.06
C VAL A 223 -3.96 -33.89 -7.83
N ARG A 224 -2.99 -33.41 -7.04
CA ARG A 224 -1.76 -34.16 -6.71
C ARG A 224 -2.07 -35.51 -6.04
N GLU A 225 -3.01 -35.53 -5.10
CA GLU A 225 -3.44 -36.74 -4.41
C GLU A 225 -4.15 -37.73 -5.35
N ARG A 226 -5.02 -37.24 -6.23
CA ARG A 226 -5.72 -38.06 -7.24
C ARG A 226 -4.77 -38.65 -8.28
N MET A 227 -3.76 -37.89 -8.70
CA MET A 227 -2.75 -38.37 -9.65
C MET A 227 -1.94 -39.56 -9.09
N THR A 228 -1.76 -39.66 -7.78
CA THR A 228 -1.05 -40.79 -7.15
C THR A 228 -1.93 -42.00 -6.85
N THR A 229 -3.26 -41.83 -6.85
CA THR A 229 -4.21 -42.87 -6.41
C THR A 229 -5.02 -43.47 -7.55
N GLN A 230 -5.23 -42.73 -8.64
CA GLN A 230 -5.98 -43.19 -9.80
C GLN A 230 -5.08 -43.95 -10.79
N ASP A 231 -5.70 -44.87 -11.52
CA ASP A 231 -5.04 -45.59 -12.61
C ASP A 231 -4.69 -44.64 -13.77
N VAL A 232 -3.44 -44.69 -14.22
CA VAL A 232 -2.85 -43.78 -15.21
C VAL A 232 -3.62 -43.78 -16.53
N GLU A 233 -4.17 -44.92 -16.94
CA GLU A 233 -4.92 -45.06 -18.20
C GLU A 233 -6.34 -44.45 -18.14
N ALA A 234 -6.90 -44.25 -16.94
CA ALA A 234 -8.24 -43.71 -16.73
C ALA A 234 -8.26 -42.20 -16.38
N ILE A 235 -7.09 -41.55 -16.30
CA ILE A 235 -7.00 -40.14 -15.91
C ILE A 235 -7.49 -39.23 -17.03
N THR A 236 -8.49 -38.39 -16.72
CA THR A 236 -8.91 -37.27 -17.58
C THR A 236 -8.94 -35.97 -16.75
N PRO A 237 -8.86 -34.78 -17.36
CA PRO A 237 -8.96 -33.52 -16.61
C PRO A 237 -10.25 -33.42 -15.77
N GLN A 238 -11.36 -33.99 -16.25
CA GLN A 238 -12.62 -34.01 -15.50
C GLN A 238 -12.55 -34.85 -14.22
N THR A 239 -11.81 -35.98 -14.22
CA THR A 239 -11.67 -36.82 -13.02
C THR A 239 -10.72 -36.21 -11.99
N LEU A 240 -9.76 -35.39 -12.42
CA LEU A 240 -8.82 -34.70 -11.54
C LEU A 240 -9.39 -33.40 -10.94
N ILE A 241 -10.12 -32.62 -11.74
CA ILE A 241 -10.57 -31.29 -11.34
C ILE A 241 -11.81 -31.38 -10.44
N ASN A 242 -11.67 -30.86 -9.22
CA ASN A 242 -12.79 -30.63 -8.31
C ASN A 242 -12.91 -29.13 -8.04
N ILE A 243 -13.96 -28.50 -8.58
CA ILE A 243 -14.17 -27.04 -8.45
C ILE A 243 -14.73 -26.63 -7.09
N ARG A 244 -15.21 -27.57 -6.26
CA ARG A 244 -15.87 -27.25 -4.98
C ARG A 244 -15.02 -26.36 -4.06
N PRO A 245 -13.69 -26.59 -3.87
CA PRO A 245 -12.86 -25.72 -3.04
C PRO A 245 -12.74 -24.29 -3.57
N VAL A 246 -12.75 -24.11 -4.90
CA VAL A 246 -12.67 -22.79 -5.54
C VAL A 246 -13.96 -22.02 -5.33
N VAL A 247 -15.11 -22.63 -5.67
CA VAL A 247 -16.43 -22.03 -5.50
C VAL A 247 -16.71 -21.72 -4.02
N ALA A 248 -16.35 -22.64 -3.11
CA ALA A 248 -16.50 -22.43 -1.68
C ALA A 248 -15.71 -21.22 -1.18
N SER A 249 -14.44 -21.06 -1.62
CA SER A 249 -13.61 -19.91 -1.24
C SER A 249 -14.23 -18.57 -1.66
N ILE A 250 -14.78 -18.52 -2.88
CA ILE A 250 -15.42 -17.31 -3.41
C ILE A 250 -16.72 -17.03 -2.66
N LYS A 251 -17.57 -18.04 -2.47
CA LYS A 251 -18.85 -17.92 -1.76
C LYS A 251 -18.67 -17.50 -0.30
N GLU A 252 -17.70 -18.09 0.38
CA GLU A 252 -17.32 -17.72 1.75
C GLU A 252 -16.89 -16.25 1.79
N PHE A 253 -16.03 -15.82 0.87
CA PHE A 253 -15.57 -14.44 0.83
C PHE A 253 -16.71 -13.42 0.63
N PHE A 254 -17.62 -13.64 -0.31
CA PHE A 254 -18.76 -12.73 -0.49
C PHE A 254 -19.77 -12.81 0.65
N GLY A 255 -19.91 -13.97 1.31
CA GLY A 255 -20.91 -14.20 2.35
C GLY A 255 -20.51 -13.72 3.75
N THR A 256 -19.22 -13.85 4.14
CA THR A 256 -18.80 -13.64 5.54
C THR A 256 -17.65 -12.65 5.71
N SER A 257 -17.03 -12.16 4.63
CA SER A 257 -15.92 -11.21 4.74
C SER A 257 -16.37 -9.84 5.25
N GLN A 258 -15.57 -9.25 6.16
CA GLN A 258 -15.77 -7.87 6.62
C GLN A 258 -15.71 -6.83 5.47
N LEU A 259 -15.03 -7.16 4.37
CA LEU A 259 -14.91 -6.30 3.19
C LEU A 259 -16.12 -6.46 2.24
N SER A 260 -16.92 -7.51 2.40
CA SER A 260 -18.18 -7.72 1.69
C SER A 260 -19.32 -7.17 2.53
N GLN A 261 -19.69 -5.93 2.26
CA GLN A 261 -20.72 -5.19 3.01
C GLN A 261 -21.96 -5.02 2.15
N PHE A 262 -23.14 -5.01 2.80
CA PHE A 262 -24.38 -4.58 2.16
C PHE A 262 -24.23 -3.14 1.69
N MET A 263 -24.65 -2.88 0.45
CA MET A 263 -24.55 -1.55 -0.11
C MET A 263 -25.44 -0.60 0.68
N ASP A 264 -24.84 0.44 1.26
CA ASP A 264 -25.53 1.62 1.75
C ASP A 264 -26.26 2.30 0.58
N GLN A 265 -27.59 2.34 0.66
CA GLN A 265 -28.49 2.80 -0.40
C GLN A 265 -29.53 3.79 0.13
N THR A 266 -29.23 4.47 1.25
CA THR A 266 -30.15 5.49 1.79
C THR A 266 -30.41 6.59 0.78
N ASN A 267 -29.39 7.01 0.03
CA ASN A 267 -29.48 7.92 -1.11
C ASN A 267 -28.32 7.65 -2.09
N PRO A 268 -28.32 8.26 -3.30
CA PRO A 268 -27.27 8.01 -4.30
C PRO A 268 -25.85 8.35 -3.82
N LEU A 269 -25.72 9.41 -3.00
CA LEU A 269 -24.43 9.80 -2.42
C LEU A 269 -23.90 8.74 -1.44
N ALA A 270 -24.77 8.16 -0.61
CA ALA A 270 -24.39 7.09 0.31
C ALA A 270 -23.80 5.88 -0.44
N GLY A 271 -24.44 5.50 -1.56
CA GLY A 271 -23.96 4.46 -2.45
C GLY A 271 -22.62 4.81 -3.10
N LEU A 272 -22.49 6.02 -3.64
CA LEU A 272 -21.26 6.50 -4.27
C LEU A 272 -20.08 6.54 -3.28
N THR A 273 -20.28 7.12 -2.09
CA THR A 273 -19.24 7.15 -1.04
C THR A 273 -18.86 5.74 -0.61
N HIS A 274 -19.85 4.84 -0.44
CA HIS A 274 -19.55 3.48 -0.01
C HIS A 274 -18.69 2.72 -1.04
N LYS A 275 -18.93 2.93 -2.34
CA LYS A 275 -18.09 2.38 -3.43
C LYS A 275 -16.65 2.92 -3.39
N ARG A 276 -16.44 4.17 -2.94
CA ARG A 276 -15.12 4.85 -2.84
C ARG A 276 -14.47 4.77 -1.45
N ARG A 277 -15.00 3.96 -0.55
CA ARG A 277 -14.52 3.80 0.83
C ARG A 277 -13.17 3.07 0.88
N LEU A 278 -12.30 3.53 1.76
CA LEU A 278 -11.00 2.96 2.08
C LEU A 278 -11.05 2.44 3.52
N SER A 279 -10.74 1.17 3.74
CA SER A 279 -10.77 0.53 5.06
C SER A 279 -9.39 -0.01 5.45
N ALA A 280 -8.83 0.44 6.56
CA ALA A 280 -7.64 -0.17 7.16
C ALA A 280 -7.93 -1.49 7.90
N LEU A 281 -9.23 -1.78 8.12
CA LEU A 281 -9.70 -2.97 8.81
C LEU A 281 -9.82 -4.19 7.87
N GLY A 282 -9.85 -5.38 8.46
CA GLY A 282 -10.13 -6.65 7.77
C GLY A 282 -8.91 -7.59 7.71
N PRO A 283 -9.08 -8.78 7.11
CA PRO A 283 -8.02 -9.78 7.03
C PRO A 283 -6.76 -9.21 6.34
N GLY A 284 -5.60 -9.34 6.99
CA GLY A 284 -4.33 -8.80 6.48
C GLY A 284 -4.14 -7.29 6.63
N GLY A 285 -5.15 -6.57 7.14
CA GLY A 285 -5.04 -5.19 7.62
C GLY A 285 -4.88 -5.14 9.14
N LEU A 286 -5.38 -4.07 9.75
CA LEU A 286 -5.33 -3.86 11.19
C LEU A 286 -6.60 -4.41 11.86
N SER A 287 -6.47 -4.87 13.09
CA SER A 287 -7.63 -5.06 13.97
C SER A 287 -7.90 -3.75 14.71
N ARG A 288 -9.17 -3.48 15.00
CA ARG A 288 -9.60 -2.25 15.68
C ARG A 288 -8.90 -2.04 17.03
N GLU A 289 -8.70 -3.11 17.78
CA GLU A 289 -8.08 -3.09 19.13
C GLU A 289 -6.58 -2.89 19.10
N ARG A 290 -5.91 -3.25 18.00
CA ARG A 290 -4.45 -3.08 17.83
C ARG A 290 -4.07 -1.81 17.10
N ALA A 291 -5.05 -1.07 16.58
CA ALA A 291 -4.83 0.20 15.92
C ALA A 291 -4.61 1.30 16.96
N GLY A 292 -3.36 1.73 17.10
CA GLY A 292 -2.97 2.87 17.94
C GLY A 292 -3.51 4.20 17.41
N MET A 293 -3.23 5.28 18.14
CA MET A 293 -3.68 6.63 17.78
C MET A 293 -3.00 7.14 16.50
N GLU A 294 -1.68 6.92 16.36
CA GLU A 294 -0.88 7.39 15.21
C GLU A 294 -1.47 6.98 13.86
N VAL A 295 -1.98 5.74 13.77
CA VAL A 295 -2.56 5.19 12.54
C VAL A 295 -3.93 5.81 12.19
N ARG A 296 -4.58 6.46 13.16
CA ARG A 296 -5.88 7.12 13.00
C ARG A 296 -5.73 8.59 12.62
N ASP A 297 -4.55 9.15 12.82
CA ASP A 297 -4.28 10.55 12.52
C ASP A 297 -4.13 10.78 11.02
N VAL A 298 -4.23 12.05 10.63
CA VAL A 298 -4.08 12.46 9.23
C VAL A 298 -2.58 12.66 8.95
N HIS A 299 -2.04 11.85 8.04
CA HIS A 299 -0.67 12.00 7.56
C HIS A 299 -0.62 13.01 6.39
N PRO A 300 0.40 13.88 6.28
CA PRO A 300 0.53 14.85 5.16
C PRO A 300 0.41 14.22 3.76
N SER A 301 0.93 13.00 3.58
CA SER A 301 0.82 12.24 2.31
C SER A 301 -0.61 11.88 1.92
N HIS A 302 -1.60 12.05 2.81
CA HIS A 302 -3.01 11.87 2.49
C HIS A 302 -3.53 12.96 1.54
N TYR A 303 -2.85 14.11 1.46
CA TYR A 303 -3.24 15.23 0.60
C TYR A 303 -3.50 14.77 -0.84
N GLY A 304 -4.69 15.09 -1.37
CA GLY A 304 -5.09 14.70 -2.72
C GLY A 304 -5.37 13.20 -2.93
N ARG A 305 -5.22 12.35 -1.89
CA ARG A 305 -5.35 10.89 -1.97
C ARG A 305 -6.47 10.34 -1.11
N MET A 306 -6.49 10.68 0.17
CA MET A 306 -7.54 10.30 1.13
C MET A 306 -8.08 11.57 1.79
N CYS A 307 -9.41 11.68 1.87
CA CYS A 307 -10.01 12.86 2.45
C CYS A 307 -9.71 12.95 3.96
N PRO A 308 -9.23 14.11 4.46
CA PRO A 308 -8.96 14.29 5.89
C PRO A 308 -10.21 14.58 6.72
N ILE A 309 -11.36 14.86 6.06
CA ILE A 309 -12.61 15.22 6.72
C ILE A 309 -13.56 14.03 6.83
N GLU A 310 -13.79 13.30 5.73
CA GLU A 310 -14.78 12.24 5.71
C GLU A 310 -14.28 10.94 6.36
N THR A 311 -14.57 10.80 7.65
CA THR A 311 -14.37 9.59 8.46
C THR A 311 -15.53 9.42 9.44
N PRO A 312 -15.91 8.19 9.85
CA PRO A 312 -16.86 7.99 10.94
C PRO A 312 -16.38 8.60 12.26
N GLU A 313 -17.28 9.20 13.04
CA GLU A 313 -16.99 9.82 14.36
C GLU A 313 -16.80 8.81 15.49
N GLY A 314 -17.27 7.58 15.28
CA GLY A 314 -17.28 6.53 16.30
C GLY A 314 -15.92 5.82 16.46
N PRO A 315 -15.92 4.57 16.96
CA PRO A 315 -14.68 3.83 17.27
C PRO A 315 -13.80 3.51 16.04
N ASN A 316 -14.30 3.80 14.84
CA ASN A 316 -13.62 3.57 13.57
C ASN A 316 -13.01 4.86 12.97
N ILE A 317 -12.99 5.97 13.72
CA ILE A 317 -12.32 7.21 13.30
C ILE A 317 -10.88 6.95 12.84
N GLY A 318 -10.53 7.48 11.66
CA GLY A 318 -9.21 7.31 11.02
C GLY A 318 -8.95 5.94 10.39
N LEU A 319 -9.74 4.92 10.74
CA LEU A 319 -9.60 3.56 10.19
C LEU A 319 -10.43 3.34 8.92
N ILE A 320 -11.42 4.20 8.71
CA ILE A 320 -12.27 4.22 7.52
C ILE A 320 -12.26 5.65 6.99
N GLY A 321 -11.79 5.81 5.76
CA GLY A 321 -11.82 7.08 5.04
C GLY A 321 -12.45 6.94 3.67
N SER A 322 -12.50 8.05 2.94
CA SER A 322 -12.93 8.08 1.54
C SER A 322 -11.78 8.52 0.63
N LEU A 323 -11.75 7.96 -0.58
CA LEU A 323 -10.83 8.42 -1.61
C LEU A 323 -11.12 9.89 -1.96
N ALA A 324 -10.08 10.70 -2.09
CA ALA A 324 -10.20 12.08 -2.54
C ALA A 324 -10.83 12.16 -3.95
N ALA A 325 -11.34 13.34 -4.32
CA ALA A 325 -12.09 13.53 -5.57
C ALA A 325 -11.27 13.11 -6.82
N PHE A 326 -10.00 13.52 -6.89
CA PHE A 326 -9.12 13.25 -8.03
C PHE A 326 -8.15 12.07 -7.81
N GLY A 327 -8.20 11.44 -6.63
CA GLY A 327 -7.34 10.30 -6.32
C GLY A 327 -7.66 9.12 -7.23
N ARG A 328 -6.61 8.51 -7.81
CA ARG A 328 -6.70 7.29 -8.62
C ARG A 328 -5.77 6.21 -8.06
N VAL A 329 -6.08 4.94 -8.30
CA VAL A 329 -5.23 3.82 -7.85
C VAL A 329 -4.44 3.31 -9.05
N ASN A 330 -3.11 3.23 -8.90
CA ASN A 330 -2.24 2.73 -9.95
C ASN A 330 -2.16 1.19 -9.96
N PRO A 331 -1.53 0.56 -10.97
CA PRO A 331 -1.45 -0.90 -11.06
C PRO A 331 -0.73 -1.59 -9.89
N PHE A 332 0.11 -0.88 -9.14
CA PHE A 332 0.77 -1.39 -7.93
C PHE A 332 -0.09 -1.27 -6.67
N GLY A 333 -1.18 -0.51 -6.73
CA GLY A 333 -2.11 -0.27 -5.63
C GLY A 333 -1.83 1.00 -4.83
N PHE A 334 -0.91 1.87 -5.27
CA PHE A 334 -0.71 3.17 -4.63
C PHE A 334 -1.74 4.19 -5.13
N VAL A 335 -2.11 5.14 -4.27
CA VAL A 335 -2.95 6.26 -4.69
C VAL A 335 -2.08 7.33 -5.32
N GLU A 336 -2.41 7.70 -6.54
CA GLU A 336 -1.84 8.83 -7.26
C GLU A 336 -2.82 9.99 -7.26
N THR A 337 -2.29 11.20 -7.30
CA THR A 337 -3.07 12.42 -7.41
C THR A 337 -2.47 13.30 -8.52
N PRO A 338 -3.29 14.03 -9.30
CA PRO A 338 -2.81 14.79 -10.45
C PRO A 338 -2.22 16.14 -10.04
N TYR A 339 -1.19 16.57 -10.75
CA TYR A 339 -0.57 17.89 -10.61
C TYR A 339 -0.29 18.50 -11.99
N ARG A 340 -0.39 19.82 -12.09
CA ARG A 340 0.07 20.57 -13.25
C ARG A 340 1.58 20.77 -13.16
N LYS A 341 2.30 20.46 -14.24
CA LYS A 341 3.75 20.63 -14.29
C LYS A 341 4.11 22.11 -14.41
N VAL A 342 5.11 22.53 -13.66
CA VAL A 342 5.69 23.88 -13.72
C VAL A 342 7.09 23.77 -14.34
N VAL A 343 7.35 24.58 -15.36
CA VAL A 343 8.65 24.63 -16.04
C VAL A 343 9.10 26.08 -16.08
N ASP A 344 10.30 26.36 -15.54
CA ASP A 344 10.90 27.69 -15.49
C ASP A 344 9.95 28.77 -14.89
N GLY A 345 9.23 28.41 -13.83
CA GLY A 345 8.28 29.30 -13.15
C GLY A 345 6.97 29.55 -13.91
N ARG A 346 6.69 28.78 -14.98
CA ARG A 346 5.43 28.82 -15.74
C ARG A 346 4.64 27.54 -15.56
N VAL A 347 3.38 27.68 -15.15
CA VAL A 347 2.44 26.58 -15.01
C VAL A 347 1.97 26.13 -16.40
N THR A 348 2.08 24.83 -16.67
CA THR A 348 1.66 24.23 -17.94
C THR A 348 0.34 23.46 -17.80
N ASP A 349 -0.30 23.17 -18.92
CA ASP A 349 -1.49 22.30 -18.99
C ASP A 349 -1.15 20.80 -18.93
N GLN A 350 0.14 20.45 -18.86
CA GLN A 350 0.55 19.06 -18.71
C GLN A 350 0.21 18.57 -17.29
N ILE A 351 -0.63 17.54 -17.21
CA ILE A 351 -1.02 16.91 -15.94
C ILE A 351 -0.27 15.60 -15.77
N ASP A 352 0.58 15.54 -14.74
CA ASP A 352 1.25 14.32 -14.32
C ASP A 352 0.59 13.80 -13.03
N TYR A 353 0.47 12.49 -12.90
CA TYR A 353 -0.04 11.86 -11.68
C TYR A 353 1.11 11.33 -10.86
N LEU A 354 1.20 11.76 -9.60
CA LEU A 354 2.31 11.43 -8.72
C LEU A 354 1.86 10.55 -7.57
N THR A 355 2.62 9.49 -7.31
CA THR A 355 2.53 8.71 -6.07
C THR A 355 3.08 9.50 -4.89
N ALA A 356 2.81 9.06 -3.66
CA ALA A 356 3.20 9.82 -2.46
C ALA A 356 4.72 9.94 -2.31
N ASP A 357 5.47 8.87 -2.60
CA ASP A 357 6.93 8.87 -2.56
C ASP A 357 7.56 9.69 -3.69
N GLU A 358 6.85 9.87 -4.80
CA GLU A 358 7.31 10.76 -5.87
C GLU A 358 7.03 12.22 -5.55
N GLU A 359 5.89 12.53 -4.91
CA GLU A 359 5.51 13.87 -4.44
C GLU A 359 6.58 14.46 -3.52
N ASP A 360 7.10 13.67 -2.58
CA ASP A 360 8.12 14.10 -1.61
C ASP A 360 9.42 14.61 -2.26
N ARG A 361 9.67 14.30 -3.54
CA ARG A 361 10.87 14.75 -4.26
C ARG A 361 10.70 16.12 -4.91
N PHE A 362 9.50 16.67 -4.90
CA PHE A 362 9.16 17.90 -5.60
C PHE A 362 8.59 18.94 -4.64
N VAL A 363 8.67 20.20 -5.06
CA VAL A 363 8.08 21.34 -4.37
C VAL A 363 6.80 21.73 -5.11
N ILE A 364 5.68 21.73 -4.38
CA ILE A 364 4.35 21.84 -4.98
C ILE A 364 3.62 23.10 -4.51
N ALA A 365 3.25 23.96 -5.47
CA ALA A 365 2.45 25.15 -5.23
C ALA A 365 0.95 24.84 -5.04
N GLN A 366 0.28 25.65 -4.23
CA GLN A 366 -1.16 25.52 -3.99
C GLN A 366 -2.00 25.94 -5.20
N ALA A 367 -3.22 25.39 -5.32
CA ALA A 367 -4.13 25.72 -6.43
C ALA A 367 -4.54 27.20 -6.51
N ASN A 368 -4.51 27.93 -5.39
CA ASN A 368 -4.95 29.33 -5.27
C ASN A 368 -3.84 30.36 -5.51
N SER A 369 -2.62 29.94 -5.86
CA SER A 369 -1.55 30.87 -6.20
C SER A 369 -1.93 31.73 -7.41
N LEU A 370 -1.72 33.04 -7.30
CA LEU A 370 -2.05 33.99 -8.37
C LEU A 370 -1.10 33.82 -9.55
N MET A 371 -1.67 33.77 -10.76
CA MET A 371 -0.95 33.57 -12.02
C MET A 371 -1.30 34.66 -13.03
N ASN A 372 -0.33 35.04 -13.86
CA ASN A 372 -0.53 35.86 -15.04
C ASN A 372 -1.15 35.03 -16.18
N GLU A 373 -1.64 35.70 -17.23
CA GLU A 373 -2.23 35.03 -18.42
C GLU A 373 -1.23 34.12 -19.15
N ASP A 374 0.08 34.37 -19.02
CA ASP A 374 1.15 33.55 -19.59
C ASP A 374 1.52 32.32 -18.74
N GLY A 375 0.84 32.12 -17.59
CA GLY A 375 1.07 31.03 -16.65
C GLY A 375 2.21 31.26 -15.66
N SER A 376 2.87 32.41 -15.68
CA SER A 376 3.87 32.77 -14.65
C SER A 376 3.19 33.15 -13.32
N PHE A 377 3.88 32.94 -12.20
CA PHE A 377 3.42 33.39 -10.88
C PHE A 377 3.51 34.91 -10.74
N VAL A 378 2.50 35.53 -10.12
CA VAL A 378 2.47 36.99 -9.88
C VAL A 378 3.41 37.38 -8.74
N GLU A 379 3.54 36.53 -7.73
CA GLU A 379 4.33 36.79 -6.52
C GLU A 379 5.77 36.29 -6.67
N ASP A 380 6.73 37.06 -6.15
CA ASP A 380 8.15 36.68 -6.12
C ASP A 380 8.44 35.48 -5.19
N ARG A 381 7.53 35.20 -4.26
CA ARG A 381 7.58 34.04 -3.37
C ARG A 381 6.20 33.44 -3.23
N VAL A 382 6.08 32.15 -3.52
CA VAL A 382 4.81 31.43 -3.55
C VAL A 382 4.76 30.40 -2.43
N LEU A 383 3.59 30.23 -1.84
CA LEU A 383 3.35 29.23 -0.79
C LEU A 383 3.38 27.82 -1.38
N VAL A 384 4.30 26.98 -0.88
CA VAL A 384 4.51 25.63 -1.36
C VAL A 384 4.49 24.60 -0.24
N ARG A 385 4.25 23.35 -0.62
CA ARG A 385 4.40 22.16 0.23
C ARG A 385 5.69 21.43 -0.16
N LYS A 386 6.49 21.05 0.85
CA LYS A 386 7.69 20.20 0.73
C LYS A 386 7.49 18.85 1.44
N LYS A 387 8.49 17.95 1.32
CA LYS A 387 8.55 16.67 2.04
C LYS A 387 8.22 16.86 3.53
N GLY A 388 7.48 15.92 4.10
CA GLY A 388 7.11 15.97 5.53
C GLY A 388 5.97 16.94 5.87
N GLY A 389 5.37 17.61 4.86
CA GLY A 389 4.28 18.56 5.08
C GLY A 389 4.74 19.95 5.52
N GLU A 390 6.02 20.26 5.34
CA GLU A 390 6.56 21.60 5.59
C GLU A 390 5.99 22.60 4.58
N ILE A 391 5.63 23.78 5.09
CA ILE A 391 5.06 24.87 4.29
C ILE A 391 6.04 26.03 4.32
N GLU A 392 6.48 26.44 3.13
CA GLU A 392 7.45 27.52 2.97
C GLU A 392 7.06 28.46 1.82
N LEU A 393 7.69 29.64 1.81
CA LEU A 393 7.60 30.60 0.72
C LEU A 393 8.88 30.52 -0.11
N VAL A 394 8.78 29.97 -1.33
CA VAL A 394 9.92 29.77 -2.23
C VAL A 394 9.80 30.61 -3.50
N PRO A 395 10.91 30.94 -4.18
CA PRO A 395 10.89 31.56 -5.50
C PRO A 395 10.19 30.66 -6.55
N PRO A 396 9.46 31.24 -7.52
CA PRO A 396 8.83 30.50 -8.61
C PRO A 396 9.73 29.52 -9.38
N ALA A 397 11.03 29.80 -9.44
CA ALA A 397 12.01 28.95 -10.13
C ALA A 397 12.24 27.59 -9.44
N GLU A 398 11.94 27.46 -8.15
CA GLU A 398 12.09 26.22 -7.39
C GLU A 398 10.86 25.31 -7.47
N ILE A 399 9.75 25.80 -8.03
CA ILE A 399 8.47 25.09 -8.06
C ILE A 399 8.44 24.16 -9.27
N GLN A 400 8.19 22.86 -9.06
CA GLN A 400 8.09 21.89 -10.15
C GLN A 400 6.66 21.48 -10.48
N TYR A 401 5.73 21.60 -9.52
CA TYR A 401 4.34 21.20 -9.69
C TYR A 401 3.38 22.15 -8.99
N MET A 402 2.11 22.14 -9.42
CA MET A 402 1.01 22.90 -8.82
C MET A 402 -0.23 22.01 -8.74
N ASP A 403 -1.03 22.16 -7.68
CA ASP A 403 -2.32 21.48 -7.56
C ASP A 403 -3.23 21.78 -8.77
N VAL A 404 -4.08 20.81 -9.15
CA VAL A 404 -5.03 20.99 -10.28
C VAL A 404 -6.29 21.75 -9.87
N SER A 405 -6.65 21.71 -8.58
CA SER A 405 -7.92 22.27 -8.08
C SER A 405 -7.86 22.44 -6.56
N ALA A 406 -8.48 23.50 -6.03
CA ALA A 406 -8.53 23.76 -4.59
C ALA A 406 -9.23 22.65 -3.79
N ARG A 407 -10.25 21.99 -4.38
CA ARG A 407 -10.94 20.84 -3.77
C ARG A 407 -10.22 19.49 -3.95
N GLN A 408 -8.93 19.49 -4.31
CA GLN A 408 -8.20 18.25 -4.59
C GLN A 408 -8.09 17.32 -3.38
N MET A 409 -8.00 17.88 -2.17
CA MET A 409 -7.88 17.13 -0.91
C MET A 409 -9.20 16.54 -0.37
N THR A 410 -10.36 17.01 -0.83
CA THR A 410 -11.66 16.60 -0.26
C THR A 410 -12.25 15.38 -0.97
N SER A 411 -13.15 14.66 -0.29
CA SER A 411 -13.95 13.61 -0.92
C SER A 411 -15.11 14.22 -1.71
N VAL A 412 -15.83 13.38 -2.46
CA VAL A 412 -17.03 13.81 -3.20
C VAL A 412 -18.10 14.38 -2.27
N ALA A 413 -18.36 13.74 -1.12
CA ALA A 413 -19.36 14.20 -0.16
C ALA A 413 -18.94 15.49 0.54
N THR A 414 -17.67 15.59 0.95
CA THR A 414 -17.15 16.80 1.58
C THR A 414 -17.12 17.97 0.60
N ALA A 415 -16.82 17.72 -0.68
CA ALA A 415 -16.82 18.75 -1.73
C ALA A 415 -18.22 19.31 -2.08
N MET A 416 -19.30 18.73 -1.56
CA MET A 416 -20.67 19.24 -1.72
C MET A 416 -21.11 20.21 -0.61
N ILE A 417 -20.26 20.48 0.38
CA ILE A 417 -20.53 21.46 1.43
C ILE A 417 -20.13 22.84 0.89
N PRO A 418 -21.06 23.78 0.64
CA PRO A 418 -20.71 25.15 0.29
C PRO A 418 -20.07 25.85 1.49
N PHE A 419 -19.13 26.77 1.25
CA PHE A 419 -18.45 27.54 2.30
C PHE A 419 -17.67 26.68 3.31
N LEU A 420 -17.19 25.51 2.88
CA LEU A 420 -16.46 24.55 3.72
C LEU A 420 -15.26 25.17 4.44
N GLU A 421 -14.58 26.13 3.80
CA GLU A 421 -13.44 26.87 4.35
C GLU A 421 -13.80 27.74 5.58
N HIS A 422 -15.09 27.98 5.82
CA HIS A 422 -15.60 28.71 6.97
C HIS A 422 -16.10 27.81 8.10
N ASP A 423 -16.10 26.49 7.89
CA ASP A 423 -16.54 25.50 8.87
C ASP A 423 -15.35 24.85 9.57
N ASP A 424 -15.48 24.63 10.89
CA ASP A 424 -14.52 23.80 11.63
C ASP A 424 -14.55 22.34 11.14
N ALA A 425 -13.39 21.69 11.13
CA ALA A 425 -13.23 20.33 10.61
C ALA A 425 -14.17 19.32 11.29
N ASN A 426 -14.47 19.48 12.59
CA ASN A 426 -15.39 18.57 13.29
C ASN A 426 -16.82 18.70 12.76
N ARG A 427 -17.25 19.91 12.41
CA ARG A 427 -18.59 20.18 11.87
C ARG A 427 -18.69 19.80 10.41
N ALA A 428 -17.65 20.06 9.63
CA ALA A 428 -17.54 19.58 8.26
C ALA A 428 -17.62 18.06 8.18
N LEU A 429 -16.95 17.35 9.09
CA LEU A 429 -16.98 15.89 9.21
C LEU A 429 -18.41 15.40 9.51
N MET A 430 -19.07 15.97 10.52
CA MET A 430 -20.46 15.66 10.84
C MET A 430 -21.38 15.91 9.63
N GLY A 431 -21.22 17.06 8.97
CA GLY A 431 -22.00 17.43 7.78
C GLY A 431 -21.82 16.44 6.63
N SER A 432 -20.57 16.08 6.31
CA SER A 432 -20.26 15.09 5.27
C SER A 432 -20.84 13.70 5.60
N ASN A 433 -20.84 13.31 6.88
CA ASN A 433 -21.42 12.05 7.32
C ASN A 433 -22.95 12.05 7.28
N MET A 434 -23.60 13.13 7.70
CA MET A 434 -25.06 13.26 7.73
C MET A 434 -25.66 13.38 6.32
N GLN A 435 -24.95 13.94 5.35
CA GLN A 435 -25.41 13.96 3.94
C GLN A 435 -25.73 12.55 3.40
N ARG A 436 -25.00 11.53 3.84
CA ARG A 436 -25.22 10.11 3.46
C ARG A 436 -26.43 9.48 4.14
N GLN A 437 -27.02 10.15 5.12
CA GLN A 437 -28.17 9.69 5.89
C GLN A 437 -29.47 10.38 5.46
N SER A 438 -29.40 11.32 4.50
CA SER A 438 -30.57 12.03 4.00
C SER A 438 -31.53 11.08 3.28
N VAL A 439 -32.83 11.21 3.58
CA VAL A 439 -33.87 10.34 3.03
C VAL A 439 -34.43 10.98 1.75
N PRO A 440 -34.62 10.21 0.66
CA PRO A 440 -35.26 10.71 -0.55
C PRO A 440 -36.70 11.14 -0.26
N LEU A 441 -37.04 12.37 -0.62
CA LEU A 441 -38.38 12.94 -0.47
C LEU A 441 -39.28 12.50 -1.63
N LEU A 442 -40.61 12.65 -1.46
CA LEU A 442 -41.59 12.41 -2.53
C LEU A 442 -41.32 13.29 -3.76
N ARG A 443 -40.87 14.53 -3.53
CA ARG A 443 -40.41 15.45 -4.56
C ARG A 443 -39.03 15.95 -4.17
N SER A 444 -38.06 15.76 -5.04
CA SER A 444 -36.70 16.26 -4.84
C SER A 444 -36.59 17.68 -5.39
N GLU A 445 -35.98 18.58 -4.62
CA GLU A 445 -35.69 19.95 -5.03
C GLU A 445 -34.18 20.16 -5.02
N ALA A 446 -33.65 20.76 -6.09
CA ALA A 446 -32.22 21.07 -6.17
C ALA A 446 -31.87 22.20 -5.19
N PRO A 447 -30.68 22.16 -4.57
CA PRO A 447 -30.27 23.23 -3.65
C PRO A 447 -30.10 24.55 -4.41
N LEU A 448 -30.58 25.65 -3.82
CA LEU A 448 -30.37 26.99 -4.37
C LEU A 448 -28.90 27.41 -4.34
N VAL A 449 -28.15 26.95 -3.34
CA VAL A 449 -26.71 27.17 -3.17
C VAL A 449 -26.02 25.82 -3.24
N GLY A 450 -25.20 25.62 -4.27
CA GLY A 450 -24.46 24.39 -4.51
C GLY A 450 -22.98 24.65 -4.79
N THR A 451 -22.27 23.58 -5.12
CA THR A 451 -20.80 23.55 -5.30
C THR A 451 -20.37 23.17 -6.71
N GLY A 452 -21.32 22.75 -7.56
CA GLY A 452 -21.07 22.20 -8.88
C GLY A 452 -20.62 20.73 -8.86
N MET A 453 -20.55 20.09 -7.69
CA MET A 453 -20.28 18.65 -7.56
C MET A 453 -21.54 17.80 -7.72
N GLU A 454 -22.72 18.38 -7.49
CA GLU A 454 -24.01 17.69 -7.40
C GLU A 454 -24.34 16.94 -8.69
N TYR A 455 -24.19 17.61 -9.85
CA TYR A 455 -24.47 17.02 -11.16
C TYR A 455 -23.60 15.78 -11.41
N ARG A 456 -22.28 15.91 -11.21
CA ARG A 456 -21.34 14.80 -11.42
C ARG A 456 -21.54 13.68 -10.42
N ALA A 457 -21.80 13.99 -9.15
CA ALA A 457 -22.09 12.99 -8.14
C ALA A 457 -23.37 12.19 -8.45
N ALA A 458 -24.43 12.86 -8.93
CA ALA A 458 -25.69 12.20 -9.28
C ALA A 458 -25.54 11.27 -10.49
N VAL A 459 -24.88 11.75 -11.56
CA VAL A 459 -24.59 10.94 -12.76
C VAL A 459 -23.68 9.77 -12.44
N ASP A 460 -22.58 10.00 -11.73
CA ASP A 460 -21.57 8.98 -11.44
C ASP A 460 -22.02 7.99 -10.34
N ALA A 461 -23.08 8.30 -9.57
CA ALA A 461 -23.68 7.37 -8.61
C ALA A 461 -24.32 6.15 -9.32
N GLY A 462 -24.86 6.37 -10.51
CA GLY A 462 -25.48 5.34 -11.35
C GLY A 462 -26.97 5.08 -11.08
N ASP A 463 -27.65 5.97 -10.34
CA ASP A 463 -29.09 5.85 -10.02
C ASP A 463 -29.97 6.69 -10.96
N VAL A 464 -29.38 7.47 -11.86
CA VAL A 464 -30.07 8.24 -12.91
C VAL A 464 -29.90 7.59 -14.28
N ILE A 465 -30.89 7.76 -15.15
CA ILE A 465 -30.82 7.28 -16.53
C ILE A 465 -30.11 8.35 -17.37
N VAL A 466 -29.04 7.94 -18.05
CA VAL A 466 -28.28 8.80 -18.97
C VAL A 466 -28.53 8.30 -20.39
N ALA A 467 -28.60 9.21 -21.36
CA ALA A 467 -28.72 8.83 -22.76
C ALA A 467 -27.40 8.22 -23.26
N ASP A 468 -27.46 6.99 -23.79
CA ASP A 468 -26.28 6.30 -24.34
C ASP A 468 -25.77 6.94 -25.64
N LYS A 469 -26.69 7.55 -26.41
CA LYS A 469 -26.43 8.16 -27.71
C LYS A 469 -27.17 9.50 -27.83
N ALA A 470 -26.68 10.34 -28.74
CA ALA A 470 -27.39 11.54 -29.16
C ALA A 470 -28.61 11.16 -30.02
N GLY A 471 -29.71 11.87 -29.81
CA GLY A 471 -30.96 11.64 -30.49
C GLY A 471 -32.07 12.55 -29.98
N VAL A 472 -33.29 12.24 -30.39
CA VAL A 472 -34.51 12.94 -29.98
C VAL A 472 -35.47 11.99 -29.27
N VAL A 473 -36.18 12.48 -28.27
CA VAL A 473 -37.23 11.71 -27.58
C VAL A 473 -38.38 11.47 -28.56
N GLU A 474 -38.64 10.20 -28.87
CA GLU A 474 -39.74 9.77 -29.74
C GLU A 474 -41.03 9.58 -28.92
N GLU A 475 -40.92 8.92 -27.77
CA GLU A 475 -42.03 8.62 -26.87
C GLU A 475 -41.58 8.70 -25.40
N VAL A 476 -42.44 9.24 -24.54
CA VAL A 476 -42.19 9.34 -23.09
C VAL A 476 -43.43 8.89 -22.31
N SER A 477 -43.22 7.98 -21.36
CA SER A 477 -44.21 7.54 -20.40
C SER A 477 -43.64 7.54 -18.99
N ALA A 478 -44.45 7.19 -17.99
CA ALA A 478 -43.97 7.03 -16.62
C ALA A 478 -43.05 5.80 -16.44
N ASP A 479 -43.13 4.82 -17.35
CA ASP A 479 -42.44 3.53 -17.24
C ASP A 479 -41.20 3.43 -18.14
N TYR A 480 -41.17 4.16 -19.25
CA TYR A 480 -40.09 4.11 -20.24
C TYR A 480 -39.95 5.41 -21.05
N ILE A 481 -38.78 5.57 -21.65
CA ILE A 481 -38.45 6.64 -22.60
C ILE A 481 -37.87 5.95 -23.84
N THR A 482 -38.43 6.25 -25.02
CA THR A 482 -37.90 5.78 -26.30
C THR A 482 -37.16 6.92 -26.99
N VAL A 483 -35.90 6.71 -27.34
CA VAL A 483 -35.07 7.69 -28.04
C VAL A 483 -34.81 7.23 -29.47
N MET A 484 -35.17 8.08 -30.44
CA MET A 484 -34.74 7.93 -31.83
C MET A 484 -33.34 8.54 -31.97
N ASN A 485 -32.34 7.68 -32.13
CA ASN A 485 -30.95 8.10 -32.23
C ASN A 485 -30.66 8.67 -33.62
N ASP A 486 -29.65 9.53 -33.71
CA ASP A 486 -29.27 10.19 -34.97
C ASP A 486 -28.82 9.19 -36.06
N ASP A 487 -28.38 8.00 -35.66
CA ASP A 487 -28.01 6.89 -36.55
C ASP A 487 -29.19 6.04 -37.04
N GLY A 488 -30.41 6.40 -36.66
CA GLY A 488 -31.65 5.69 -37.01
C GLY A 488 -31.96 4.47 -36.15
N THR A 489 -31.15 4.16 -35.14
CA THR A 489 -31.47 3.14 -34.14
C THR A 489 -32.40 3.67 -33.05
N ARG A 490 -33.11 2.78 -32.37
CA ARG A 490 -33.91 3.10 -31.18
C ARG A 490 -33.26 2.53 -29.93
N THR A 491 -33.26 3.31 -28.85
CA THR A 491 -32.80 2.91 -27.52
C THR A 491 -33.85 3.22 -26.48
#